data_AF-A0A967TGY9-F1
#
_entry.id   AF-A0A967TGY9-F1
#
_cell.length_a   1.000
_cell.length_b   1.000
_cell.length_c   1.000
_cell.angle_alpha   90.00
_cell.angle_beta   90.00
_cell.angle_gamma   90.00
#
_symmetry.space_group_name_H-M   'P 1'
#
loop_
_entity.id
_entity.type
_entity.pdbx_description
1 polymer ?
#
loop_
_entity_poly.entity_id
_entity_poly.type
_entity_poly.pdbx_seq_one_letter_code
_entity_poly.pdbx_strand_id
1 'polypeptide(L)'
;MAQDIIEEGRTKEFDEVSVGAAAPPADIPGDFETPSTLGPEANDDKNGDGKVSRHEFDDFDDYNGWDDLVETEHGEFNIRAEVFYVDETSYDSTNTQTTFKKLRVYITSKYLNGQNSGDLTLYSLEFIRNYYAD
;
A
#
# COMPACT_ATOMS: atom_id res chain seq x y z
N MET A 1 -13.10 5.45 -2.05
CA MET A 1 -11.81 5.53 -2.75
C MET A 1 -10.65 5.14 -1.84
N ALA A 2 -10.12 6.03 -0.98
CA ALA A 2 -9.01 5.67 -0.09
C ALA A 2 -9.36 4.55 0.90
N GLN A 3 -10.56 4.59 1.47
CA GLN A 3 -11.03 3.51 2.34
C GLN A 3 -11.09 2.17 1.59
N ASP A 4 -11.57 2.15 0.35
CA ASP A 4 -11.70 0.90 -0.42
C ASP A 4 -10.32 0.26 -0.69
N ILE A 5 -9.29 1.08 -0.91
CA ILE A 5 -7.90 0.62 -1.08
C ILE A 5 -7.38 0.02 0.23
N ILE A 6 -7.65 0.69 1.36
CA ILE A 6 -7.28 0.18 2.69
C ILE A 6 -7.99 -1.14 2.98
N GLU A 7 -9.30 -1.23 2.74
CA GLU A 7 -10.06 -2.46 2.97
C GLU A 7 -9.61 -3.59 2.06
N GLU A 8 -9.23 -3.32 0.81
CA GLU A 8 -8.66 -4.34 -0.05
C GLU A 8 -7.29 -4.81 0.47
N GLY A 9 -6.37 -3.89 0.76
CA GLY A 9 -5.05 -4.23 1.30
C GLY A 9 -5.14 -5.04 2.60
N ARG A 10 -6.12 -4.74 3.46
CA ARG A 10 -6.40 -5.53 4.68
C ARG A 10 -6.69 -7.00 4.42
N THR A 11 -7.16 -7.36 3.23
CA THR A 11 -7.50 -8.75 2.88
C THR A 11 -6.36 -9.53 2.22
N LYS A 12 -5.26 -8.85 1.84
CA LYS A 12 -4.10 -9.48 1.19
C LYS A 12 -3.24 -10.20 2.20
N GLU A 13 -2.24 -10.96 1.79
CA GLU A 13 -1.22 -11.44 2.74
C GLU A 13 -0.34 -10.27 3.22
N PHE A 14 0.45 -10.46 4.28
CA PHE A 14 1.24 -9.35 4.84
C PHE A 14 2.49 -9.01 4.02
N ASP A 15 3.07 -10.03 3.39
CA ASP A 15 4.35 -10.01 2.69
C ASP A 15 4.36 -11.16 1.68
N GLU A 16 5.09 -11.02 0.59
CA GLU A 16 5.23 -12.03 -0.47
C GLU A 16 5.61 -13.42 0.09
N VAL A 17 6.48 -13.48 1.10
CA VAL A 17 6.86 -14.77 1.72
C VAL A 17 5.69 -15.51 2.37
N SER A 18 4.59 -14.80 2.64
CA SER A 18 3.35 -15.37 3.22
C SER A 18 2.35 -15.81 2.15
N VAL A 19 2.51 -15.37 0.90
CA VAL A 19 1.58 -15.68 -0.20
C VAL A 19 1.56 -17.19 -0.49
N GLY A 20 0.42 -17.83 -0.24
CA GLY A 20 0.23 -19.27 -0.44
C GLY A 20 1.08 -20.16 0.48
N ALA A 21 1.69 -19.61 1.52
CA ALA A 21 2.53 -20.35 2.44
C ALA A 21 1.71 -21.35 3.27
N ALA A 22 2.17 -22.60 3.34
CA ALA A 22 1.52 -23.64 4.14
C ALA A 22 1.73 -23.46 5.66
N ALA A 23 2.74 -22.68 6.05
CA ALA A 23 3.08 -22.34 7.42
C ALA A 23 3.74 -20.95 7.45
N PRO A 24 3.69 -20.23 8.59
CA PRO A 24 4.39 -18.97 8.75
C PRO A 24 5.90 -19.07 8.44
N PRO A 25 6.53 -18.00 7.92
CA PRO A 25 8.00 -17.92 7.74
C PRO A 25 8.77 -18.23 9.03
N ALA A 26 9.99 -18.76 8.86
CA ALA A 26 10.76 -19.28 9.99
C ALA A 26 11.50 -18.17 10.75
N ASP A 27 11.95 -17.13 10.05
CA ASP A 27 12.69 -16.00 10.64
C ASP A 27 11.96 -14.69 10.37
N ILE A 28 11.04 -14.31 11.26
CA ILE A 28 10.27 -13.07 11.16
C ILE A 28 10.88 -12.02 12.10
N PRO A 29 11.17 -10.78 11.63
CA PRO A 29 10.83 -10.22 10.32
C PRO A 29 11.93 -10.37 9.24
N GLY A 30 12.97 -11.17 9.46
CA GLY A 30 14.13 -11.25 8.56
C GLY A 30 13.83 -11.79 7.16
N ASP A 31 12.84 -12.67 7.05
CA ASP A 31 12.36 -13.32 5.82
C ASP A 31 11.40 -12.44 5.01
N PHE A 32 10.94 -11.31 5.55
CA PHE A 32 10.04 -10.40 4.83
C PHE A 32 10.75 -9.63 3.72
N GLU A 33 10.01 -9.00 2.82
CA GLU A 33 10.58 -8.20 1.75
C GLU A 33 11.36 -7.00 2.31
N THR A 34 12.49 -6.67 1.69
CA THR A 34 13.34 -5.58 2.20
C THR A 34 12.67 -4.22 1.96
N PRO A 35 12.98 -3.17 2.76
CA PRO A 35 12.37 -1.86 2.57
C PRO A 35 12.60 -1.26 1.18
N SER A 36 13.68 -1.65 0.49
CA SER A 36 14.00 -1.19 -0.86
C SER A 36 13.28 -1.93 -1.98
N THR A 37 12.60 -3.02 -1.66
CA THR A 37 11.96 -3.91 -2.64
C THR A 37 10.46 -4.04 -2.44
N LEU A 38 9.88 -3.38 -1.42
CA LEU A 38 8.44 -3.24 -1.24
C LEU A 38 7.73 -2.72 -2.50
N GLY A 39 6.57 -3.28 -2.79
CA GLY A 39 5.79 -3.01 -3.99
C GLY A 39 5.83 -4.20 -4.95
N PRO A 40 5.13 -4.09 -6.09
CA PRO A 40 4.80 -5.26 -6.87
C PRO A 40 5.99 -5.98 -7.47
N GLU A 41 5.98 -7.30 -7.35
CA GLU A 41 6.97 -8.20 -7.90
C GLU A 41 6.68 -8.59 -9.35
N ALA A 42 7.71 -9.12 -10.01
CA ALA A 42 7.58 -9.54 -11.40
C ALA A 42 6.64 -10.75 -11.59
N ASN A 43 6.42 -11.53 -10.54
CA ASN A 43 5.49 -12.67 -10.57
C ASN A 43 4.02 -12.26 -10.52
N ASP A 44 3.72 -11.01 -10.17
CA ASP A 44 2.35 -10.55 -10.03
C ASP A 44 1.78 -10.07 -11.35
N ASP A 45 2.63 -9.86 -12.36
CA ASP A 45 2.22 -9.62 -13.74
C ASP A 45 1.63 -10.92 -14.36
N LYS A 46 0.40 -11.22 -13.95
CA LYS A 46 -0.36 -12.42 -14.32
C LYS A 46 -0.78 -12.37 -15.80
N ASN A 47 -0.81 -11.18 -16.40
CA ASN A 47 -1.18 -10.96 -17.78
C ASN A 47 0.03 -10.89 -18.75
N GLY A 48 1.24 -10.65 -18.24
CA GLY A 48 2.50 -10.63 -18.97
C GLY A 48 2.74 -9.37 -19.82
N ASP A 49 2.11 -8.24 -19.49
CA ASP A 49 2.24 -6.98 -20.24
C ASP A 49 3.37 -6.06 -19.74
N GLY A 50 4.10 -6.50 -18.70
CA GLY A 50 5.18 -5.77 -18.06
C GLY A 50 4.71 -4.74 -17.04
N LYS A 51 3.45 -4.79 -16.60
CA LYS A 51 2.90 -3.95 -15.54
C LYS A 51 2.03 -4.76 -14.60
N VAL A 52 2.25 -4.58 -13.30
CA VAL A 52 1.35 -5.12 -12.29
C VAL A 52 0.23 -4.13 -12.04
N SER A 53 -1.00 -4.54 -12.33
CA SER A 53 -2.19 -3.79 -12.01
C SER A 53 -2.69 -4.12 -10.61
N ARG A 54 -3.38 -3.18 -9.95
CA ARG A 54 -3.92 -3.37 -8.59
C ARG A 54 -4.72 -4.66 -8.37
N HIS A 55 -5.43 -5.14 -9.40
CA HIS A 55 -6.22 -6.38 -9.29
C HIS A 55 -5.35 -7.65 -9.24
N GLU A 56 -4.07 -7.53 -9.56
CA GLU A 56 -3.10 -8.61 -9.55
C GLU A 56 -2.33 -8.69 -8.24
N PHE A 57 -2.35 -7.62 -7.43
CA PHE A 57 -1.76 -7.57 -6.09
C PHE A 57 -2.28 -8.73 -5.22
N ASP A 58 -1.39 -9.47 -4.58
CA ASP A 58 -1.71 -10.58 -3.70
C ASP A 58 -1.15 -10.45 -2.28
N ASP A 59 -0.31 -9.45 -2.05
CA ASP A 59 0.25 -9.13 -0.74
C ASP A 59 -0.08 -7.67 -0.32
N PHE A 60 0.36 -7.25 0.88
CA PHE A 60 0.03 -5.94 1.43
C PHE A 60 0.91 -4.84 0.86
N ASP A 61 2.16 -5.17 0.54
CA ASP A 61 3.15 -4.17 0.22
C ASP A 61 3.22 -3.83 -1.27
N ASP A 62 2.60 -4.64 -2.12
CA ASP A 62 2.20 -4.37 -3.51
C ASP A 62 1.62 -2.96 -3.74
N TYR A 63 0.91 -2.41 -2.75
CA TYR A 63 0.36 -1.06 -2.87
C TYR A 63 1.45 0.03 -2.86
N ASN A 64 2.69 -0.29 -2.49
CA ASN A 64 3.76 0.67 -2.44
C ASN A 64 4.09 1.21 -3.83
N GLY A 65 3.99 2.53 -4.00
CA GLY A 65 4.29 3.17 -5.28
C GLY A 65 3.16 3.05 -6.31
N TRP A 66 2.03 2.41 -5.97
CA TRP A 66 0.86 2.38 -6.83
C TRP A 66 0.21 3.78 -6.92
N ASP A 67 -0.18 4.17 -8.13
CA ASP A 67 -0.98 5.36 -8.40
C ASP A 67 -2.04 5.12 -9.47
N ASP A 68 -3.11 5.91 -9.42
CA ASP A 68 -4.19 5.87 -10.40
C ASP A 68 -4.89 7.23 -10.53
N LEU A 69 -5.52 7.45 -11.68
CA LEU A 69 -6.34 8.61 -11.97
C LEU A 69 -7.80 8.18 -12.09
N VAL A 70 -8.61 8.53 -11.09
CA VAL A 70 -10.03 8.20 -11.07
C VAL A 70 -10.85 9.40 -11.52
N GLU A 71 -11.55 9.24 -12.64
CA GLU A 71 -12.54 10.21 -13.12
C GLU A 71 -13.92 9.91 -12.53
N THR A 72 -14.55 10.95 -11.99
CA THR A 72 -15.93 10.90 -11.45
C THR A 72 -16.77 12.01 -12.06
N GLU A 73 -18.07 12.02 -11.78
CA GLU A 73 -18.95 13.16 -12.10
C GLU A 73 -18.50 14.49 -11.49
N HIS A 74 -17.65 14.44 -10.45
CA HIS A 74 -17.09 15.60 -9.75
C HIS A 74 -15.67 15.96 -10.20
N GLY A 75 -15.16 15.29 -11.24
CA GLY A 75 -13.86 15.51 -11.84
C GLY A 75 -12.84 14.43 -11.54
N GLU A 76 -11.59 14.73 -11.87
CA GLU A 76 -10.45 13.83 -11.76
C GLU A 76 -9.80 13.88 -10.37
N PHE A 77 -9.46 12.72 -9.84
CA PHE A 77 -8.80 12.52 -8.56
C PHE A 77 -7.56 11.64 -8.78
N ASN A 78 -6.38 12.16 -8.43
CA ASN A 78 -5.18 11.34 -8.41
C ASN A 78 -5.11 10.65 -7.05
N ILE A 79 -4.91 9.34 -7.09
CA ILE A 79 -4.76 8.49 -5.93
C ILE A 79 -3.34 7.93 -5.95
N ARG A 80 -2.68 7.92 -4.79
CA ARG A 80 -1.38 7.27 -4.63
C ARG A 80 -1.36 6.49 -3.32
N ALA A 81 -0.74 5.32 -3.32
CA ALA A 81 -0.48 4.54 -2.12
C ALA A 81 1.03 4.43 -1.85
N GLU A 82 1.36 4.40 -0.57
CA GLU A 82 2.71 4.13 -0.06
C GLU A 82 2.59 3.09 1.05
N VAL A 83 3.45 2.07 1.00
CA VAL A 83 3.59 1.10 2.08
C VAL A 83 5.02 1.13 2.58
N PHE A 84 5.18 1.16 3.89
CA PHE A 84 6.49 1.16 4.52
C PHE A 84 6.42 0.50 5.89
N TYR A 85 7.55 -0.06 6.32
CA TYR A 85 7.70 -0.58 7.68
C TYR A 85 7.60 0.54 8.71
N VAL A 86 7.03 0.22 9.86
CA VAL A 86 6.96 1.13 11.01
C VAL A 86 7.49 0.51 12.29
N ASP A 87 7.98 1.36 13.18
CA ASP A 87 8.34 0.96 14.54
C ASP A 87 7.10 0.51 15.33
N GLU A 88 7.22 -0.55 16.12
CA GLU A 88 6.09 -1.14 16.86
C GLU A 88 5.59 -0.26 18.02
N THR A 89 6.40 0.68 18.50
CA THR A 89 6.08 1.55 19.62
C THR A 89 5.63 2.93 19.14
N SER A 90 6.36 3.54 18.21
CA SER A 90 6.07 4.89 17.74
C SER A 90 5.18 4.93 16.50
N TYR A 91 5.13 3.84 15.72
CA TYR A 91 4.48 3.77 14.41
C TYR A 91 5.04 4.78 13.39
N ASP A 92 6.24 5.28 13.63
CA ASP A 92 7.00 6.06 12.67
C ASP A 92 7.65 5.16 11.63
N SER A 93 7.87 5.69 10.43
CA SER A 93 8.52 4.96 9.34
C SER A 93 9.94 4.52 9.73
N THR A 94 10.32 3.32 9.34
CA THR A 94 11.66 2.77 9.54
C THR A 94 12.19 2.10 8.27
N ASN A 95 13.51 2.00 8.14
CA ASN A 95 14.21 1.32 7.05
C ASN A 95 14.70 -0.08 7.48
N THR A 96 14.02 -0.69 8.45
CA THR A 96 14.29 -2.05 8.93
C THR A 96 12.99 -2.84 8.85
N GLN A 97 13.06 -4.11 8.44
CA GLN A 97 11.88 -4.98 8.47
C GLN A 97 11.33 -5.08 9.89
N THR A 98 10.02 -4.98 10.02
CA THR A 98 9.29 -5.18 11.27
C THR A 98 8.02 -6.00 10.98
N THR A 99 7.33 -6.43 12.02
CA THR A 99 6.00 -7.05 11.88
C THR A 99 4.88 -6.04 11.68
N PHE A 100 5.21 -4.78 11.39
CA PHE A 100 4.26 -3.71 11.18
C PHE A 100 4.56 -2.96 9.88
N LYS A 101 3.58 -2.94 8.98
CA LYS A 101 3.58 -2.10 7.78
C LYS A 101 2.46 -1.08 7.88
N LYS A 102 2.69 0.13 7.38
CA LYS A 102 1.66 1.17 7.28
C LYS A 102 1.36 1.44 5.81
N LEU A 103 0.09 1.35 5.44
CA LEU A 103 -0.44 1.82 4.17
C LEU A 103 -0.95 3.25 4.35
N ARG A 104 -0.42 4.17 3.57
CA ARG A 104 -0.92 5.54 3.46
C ARG A 104 -1.45 5.79 2.06
N VAL A 105 -2.72 6.17 1.97
CA VAL A 105 -3.37 6.48 0.70
C VAL A 105 -3.62 7.98 0.62
N TYR A 106 -3.10 8.60 -0.41
CA TYR A 106 -3.25 10.01 -0.72
C TYR A 106 -4.29 10.20 -1.82
N ILE A 107 -5.15 11.21 -1.65
CA ILE A 107 -6.07 11.68 -2.68
C ILE A 107 -5.80 13.15 -2.92
N THR A 108 -5.57 13.50 -4.18
CA THR A 108 -5.44 14.89 -4.62
C THR A 108 -6.39 15.20 -5.76
N SER A 109 -6.97 16.39 -5.74
CA SER A 109 -7.74 16.91 -6.87
C SER A 109 -7.76 18.42 -6.83
N LYS A 110 -7.80 19.05 -8.01
CA LYS A 110 -8.02 20.50 -8.13
C LYS A 110 -9.37 20.95 -7.54
N TYR A 111 -10.34 20.03 -7.43
CA TYR A 111 -11.68 20.30 -6.92
C TYR A 111 -11.80 20.16 -5.40
N LEU A 112 -10.79 19.60 -4.74
CA LEU A 112 -10.76 19.49 -3.28
C LEU A 112 -10.37 20.80 -2.58
N ASN A 113 -10.03 21.84 -3.35
CA ASN A 113 -9.70 23.17 -2.83
C ASN A 113 -10.90 23.89 -2.23
N GLY A 114 -10.94 23.94 -0.89
CA GLY A 114 -11.81 24.84 -0.14
C GLY A 114 -11.36 26.31 -0.17
N GLN A 115 -10.13 26.61 -0.61
CA GLN A 115 -9.59 27.96 -0.70
C GLN A 115 -8.81 28.17 -2.01
N ASN A 116 -9.08 29.28 -2.70
CA ASN A 116 -8.49 29.72 -3.97
C ASN A 116 -6.97 30.00 -3.86
N SER A 117 -6.16 29.04 -3.43
CA SER A 117 -4.72 29.23 -3.17
C SER A 117 -3.82 28.63 -4.24
N GLY A 118 -4.34 27.85 -5.18
CA GLY A 118 -3.54 27.22 -6.24
C GLY A 118 -2.78 25.95 -5.82
N ASP A 119 -2.74 25.64 -4.51
CA ASP A 119 -2.18 24.39 -3.98
C ASP A 119 -3.19 23.25 -4.11
N LEU A 120 -2.77 22.02 -4.39
CA LEU A 120 -3.68 20.86 -4.39
C LEU A 120 -4.01 20.47 -2.95
N THR A 121 -5.29 20.38 -2.61
CA THR A 121 -5.70 19.84 -1.30
C THR A 121 -5.42 18.33 -1.26
N LEU A 122 -4.61 17.93 -0.27
CA LEU A 122 -4.19 16.55 -0.02
C LEU A 122 -5.00 15.96 1.13
N TYR A 123 -5.81 14.94 0.83
CA TYR A 123 -6.39 14.08 1.86
C TYR A 123 -5.54 12.82 1.98
N SER A 124 -5.29 12.37 3.21
CA SER A 124 -4.61 11.10 3.46
C SER A 124 -5.39 10.27 4.48
N LEU A 125 -5.49 8.98 4.21
CA LEU A 125 -5.94 7.97 5.18
C LEU A 125 -4.77 7.02 5.41
N GLU A 126 -4.63 6.57 6.66
CA GLU A 126 -3.59 5.64 7.08
C GLU A 126 -4.21 4.40 7.69
N PHE A 127 -3.58 3.26 7.44
CA PHE A 127 -3.87 2.00 8.10
C PHE A 127 -2.57 1.29 8.47
N ILE A 128 -2.48 0.83 9.72
CA ILE A 128 -1.34 0.05 10.21
C ILE A 128 -1.77 -1.40 10.26
N ARG A 129 -1.01 -2.24 9.58
CA ARG A 129 -1.15 -3.68 9.59
C ARG A 129 -0.10 -4.29 10.51
N ASN A 130 -0.54 -5.20 11.38
CA ASN A 130 0.33 -6.07 12.16
C ASN A 130 0.24 -7.48 11.59
N TYR A 131 1.39 -8.12 11.36
CA TYR A 131 1.47 -9.51 10.91
C TYR A 131 0.69 -10.48 11.81
N TYR A 132 0.67 -10.25 13.12
CA TYR A 132 0.03 -11.15 14.11
C TYR A 132 -1.44 -10.85 14.39
N ALA A 133 -2.04 -9.86 13.72
CA ALA A 133 -3.44 -9.51 13.94
C ALA A 133 -4.31 -10.11 12.83
N ASP A 134 -5.29 -10.92 13.24
CA ASP A 134 -6.35 -11.46 12.37
C ASP A 134 -7.23 -10.36 11.76
#